data_AF-A0A2A3H495-F1
#
_entry.id   AF-A0A2A3H495-F1
#
_cell.length_a   1.000
_cell.length_b   1.000
_cell.length_c   1.000
_cell.angle_alpha   90.00
_cell.angle_beta   90.00
_cell.angle_gamma   90.00
#
_symmetry.space_group_name_H-M   'P 1'
#
loop_
_entity.id
_entity.type
_entity.pdbx_description
1 polymer ?
#
loop_
_entity_poly.entity_id
_entity_poly.type
_entity_poly.pdbx_seq_one_letter_code
_entity_poly.pdbx_strand_id
1 'polypeptide(L)'
;MAERLAVDGDELAHFMRMLRKSADSLKGLRRALEDATVTGLGTDDLDSACEDFQDDWKYGADRIGEQTEDLAEIIGKSKDSYREVDRALEEALRKSRTGGTGAGGGR
;
A
#
# COMPACT_ATOMS: atom_id res chain seq x y z
N MET A 1 -12.42 21.86 -7.96
CA MET A 1 -11.16 21.56 -7.24
C MET A 1 -11.33 20.35 -6.31
N ALA A 2 -12.44 20.21 -5.57
CA ALA A 2 -12.71 19.04 -4.71
C ALA A 2 -12.63 17.68 -5.45
N GLU A 3 -13.19 17.55 -6.65
CA GLU A 3 -13.15 16.28 -7.42
C GLU A 3 -11.74 15.90 -7.94
N ARG A 4 -10.80 16.85 -8.04
CA ARG A 4 -9.40 16.56 -8.45
C ARG A 4 -8.48 16.23 -7.28
N LEU A 5 -8.96 16.39 -6.04
CA LEU A 5 -8.24 16.10 -4.79
C LEU A 5 -8.89 14.95 -4.00
N ALA A 6 -10.10 14.54 -4.37
CA ALA A 6 -10.76 13.37 -3.83
C ALA A 6 -10.04 12.11 -4.32
N VAL A 7 -8.99 11.70 -3.60
CA VAL A 7 -8.52 10.32 -3.65
C VAL A 7 -9.69 9.47 -3.20
N ASP A 8 -10.19 8.61 -4.08
CA ASP A 8 -11.18 7.60 -3.70
C ASP A 8 -10.52 6.69 -2.65
N GLY A 9 -10.83 6.98 -1.39
CA GLY A 9 -10.24 6.32 -0.26
C GLY A 9 -10.57 4.84 -0.21
N ASP A 10 -11.65 4.42 -0.88
CA ASP A 10 -12.10 3.04 -0.97
C ASP A 10 -11.37 2.32 -2.09
N GLU A 11 -11.17 2.97 -3.24
CA GLU A 11 -10.39 2.44 -4.36
C GLU A 11 -8.91 2.25 -3.96
N LEU A 12 -8.36 3.21 -3.23
CA LEU A 12 -7.01 3.14 -2.67
C LEU A 12 -6.87 1.99 -1.65
N ALA A 13 -7.87 1.82 -0.80
CA ALA A 13 -7.92 0.72 0.16
C ALA A 13 -8.08 -0.63 -0.54
N HIS A 14 -8.83 -0.68 -1.64
CA HIS A 14 -8.98 -1.86 -2.48
C HIS A 14 -7.66 -2.24 -3.15
N PHE A 15 -6.98 -1.27 -3.75
CA PHE A 15 -5.67 -1.45 -4.34
C PHE A 15 -4.65 -1.99 -3.33
N MET A 16 -4.61 -1.42 -2.11
CA MET A 16 -3.77 -1.93 -1.03
C MET A 16 -4.09 -3.38 -0.62
N ARG A 17 -5.37 -3.77 -0.59
CA ARG A 17 -5.77 -5.16 -0.29
C ARG A 17 -5.27 -6.13 -1.36
N MET A 18 -5.40 -5.74 -2.63
CA MET A 18 -4.92 -6.55 -3.77
C MET A 18 -3.41 -6.75 -3.71
N LEU A 19 -2.67 -5.68 -3.44
CA LEU A 19 -1.22 -5.71 -3.27
C LEU A 19 -0.77 -6.68 -2.16
N ARG A 20 -1.39 -6.62 -0.98
CA ARG A 20 -1.12 -7.57 0.12
C ARG A 20 -1.40 -9.02 -0.28
N LYS A 21 -2.52 -9.27 -0.97
CA LYS A 21 -2.88 -10.60 -1.44
C LYS A 21 -1.86 -11.16 -2.45
N SER A 22 -1.32 -10.31 -3.31
CA SER A 22 -0.25 -10.69 -4.25
C SER A 22 1.04 -11.05 -3.51
N ALA A 23 1.43 -10.26 -2.50
CA ALA A 23 2.59 -10.58 -1.66
C ALA A 23 2.42 -11.91 -0.91
N ASP A 24 1.23 -12.17 -0.35
CA ASP A 24 0.92 -13.45 0.31
C ASP A 24 0.95 -14.63 -0.67
N SER A 25 0.48 -14.42 -1.91
CA SER A 25 0.54 -15.45 -2.96
C SER A 25 1.97 -15.79 -3.34
N LEU A 26 2.86 -14.79 -3.46
CA LEU A 26 4.28 -15.01 -3.72
C LEU A 26 4.96 -15.78 -2.58
N LYS A 27 4.66 -15.44 -1.32
CA LYS A 27 5.14 -16.18 -0.14
C LYS A 27 4.63 -17.63 -0.12
N GLY A 28 3.37 -17.85 -0.51
CA GLY A 28 2.77 -19.18 -0.60
C GLY A 28 3.43 -20.06 -1.68
N LEU A 29 3.65 -19.49 -2.87
CA LEU A 29 4.35 -20.17 -3.96
C LEU A 29 5.80 -20.53 -3.56
N ARG A 30 6.50 -19.65 -2.84
CA ARG A 30 7.84 -19.93 -2.30
C ARG A 30 7.84 -21.19 -1.44
N ARG A 31 6.92 -21.30 -0.47
CA ARG A 31 6.82 -22.47 0.42
C ARG A 31 6.58 -23.76 -0.37
N ALA A 32 5.77 -23.69 -1.43
CA ALA A 32 5.51 -24.85 -2.28
C ALA A 32 6.75 -25.29 -3.08
N LEU A 33 7.59 -24.35 -3.52
CA LEU A 33 8.85 -24.64 -4.22
C LEU A 33 9.92 -25.24 -3.28
N GLU A 34 9.99 -24.73 -2.05
CA GLU A 34 10.87 -25.26 -1.00
C GLU A 34 10.54 -26.73 -0.68
N ASP A 35 9.25 -27.07 -0.52
CA ASP A 35 8.81 -28.45 -0.29
C ASP A 35 9.11 -29.39 -1.47
N ALA A 36 9.09 -28.88 -2.71
CA ALA A 36 9.27 -29.68 -3.92
C ALA A 36 10.74 -30.11 -4.17
N THR A 37 11.71 -29.45 -3.53
CA THR A 37 13.14 -29.60 -3.84
C THR A 37 13.94 -30.34 -2.78
N VAL A 38 13.35 -30.66 -1.62
CA VAL A 38 14.06 -31.33 -0.51
C VAL A 38 14.62 -32.71 -0.88
N THR A 39 14.14 -33.39 -1.94
CA THR A 39 14.80 -34.59 -2.48
C THR A 39 14.14 -35.03 -3.80
N GLY A 40 14.92 -35.26 -4.87
CA GLY A 40 14.50 -36.23 -5.91
C GLY A 40 14.60 -35.84 -7.39
N LEU A 41 15.32 -34.79 -7.80
CA LEU A 41 15.44 -34.46 -9.23
C LEU A 41 16.51 -35.26 -9.98
N GLY A 42 17.43 -35.92 -9.27
CA GLY A 42 18.17 -37.08 -9.77
C GLY A 42 19.57 -36.81 -10.33
N THR A 43 20.08 -35.57 -10.28
CA THR A 43 21.47 -35.21 -10.61
C THR A 43 21.93 -33.97 -9.84
N ASP A 44 23.15 -33.98 -9.31
CA ASP A 44 23.74 -32.89 -8.51
C ASP A 44 23.66 -31.50 -9.18
N ASP A 45 23.84 -31.42 -10.52
CA ASP A 45 23.74 -30.16 -11.28
C ASP A 45 22.32 -29.58 -11.31
N LEU A 46 21.30 -30.45 -11.35
CA LEU A 46 19.90 -30.04 -11.36
C LEU A 46 19.45 -29.59 -9.98
N ASP A 47 19.93 -30.27 -8.93
CA ASP A 47 19.69 -29.87 -7.55
C ASP A 47 20.33 -28.50 -7.28
N SER A 48 21.58 -28.26 -7.71
CA SER A 48 22.26 -26.96 -7.58
C SER A 48 21.56 -25.84 -8.35
N ALA A 49 21.11 -26.07 -9.59
CA ALA A 49 20.38 -25.06 -10.35
C ALA A 49 19.01 -24.73 -9.72
N CYS A 50 18.37 -25.72 -9.09
CA CYS A 50 17.14 -25.52 -8.33
C CYS A 50 17.37 -24.77 -7.03
N GLU A 51 18.49 -24.96 -6.33
CA GLU A 51 18.87 -24.17 -5.16
C GLU A 51 19.11 -22.69 -5.55
N ASP A 52 19.92 -22.44 -6.58
CA ASP A 52 20.20 -21.07 -7.05
C ASP A 52 18.91 -20.35 -7.47
N PHE A 53 18.04 -21.03 -8.23
CA PHE A 53 16.75 -20.48 -8.63
C PHE A 53 15.87 -20.13 -7.42
N GLN A 54 15.86 -20.99 -6.39
CA GLN A 54 15.08 -20.74 -5.18
C GLN A 54 15.59 -19.54 -4.39
N ASP A 55 16.90 -19.39 -4.27
CA ASP A 55 17.50 -18.26 -3.54
C ASP A 55 17.23 -16.93 -4.26
N ASP A 56 17.42 -16.88 -5.58
CA ASP A 56 17.09 -15.70 -6.38
C ASP A 56 15.59 -15.38 -6.34
N TRP A 57 14.75 -16.40 -6.44
CA TRP A 57 13.30 -16.25 -6.37
C TRP A 57 12.84 -15.77 -4.99
N LYS A 58 13.42 -16.29 -3.92
CA LYS A 58 13.17 -15.86 -2.54
C LYS A 58 13.53 -14.39 -2.36
N TYR A 59 14.73 -13.99 -2.80
CA TYR A 59 15.15 -12.60 -2.75
C TYR A 59 14.19 -11.69 -3.53
N GLY A 60 13.84 -12.07 -4.76
CA GLY A 60 12.90 -11.31 -5.59
C GLY A 60 11.52 -11.16 -4.93
N ALA A 61 10.97 -12.24 -4.38
CA ALA A 61 9.68 -12.23 -3.69
C ALA A 61 9.70 -11.36 -2.43
N ASP A 62 10.76 -11.45 -1.62
CA ASP A 62 10.92 -10.63 -0.42
C ASP A 62 11.03 -9.14 -0.78
N ARG A 63 11.81 -8.79 -1.81
CA ARG A 63 11.92 -7.40 -2.31
C ARG A 63 10.60 -6.85 -2.85
N ILE A 64 9.82 -7.66 -3.56
CA ILE A 64 8.48 -7.26 -4.03
C ILE A 64 7.55 -7.01 -2.82
N GLY A 65 7.63 -7.87 -1.79
CA GLY A 65 6.90 -7.69 -0.55
C GLY A 65 7.21 -6.37 0.14
N GLU A 66 8.50 -6.08 0.37
CA GLU A 66 8.97 -4.84 0.99
C GLU A 66 8.51 -3.60 0.22
N GLN A 67 8.74 -3.56 -1.09
CA GLN A 67 8.33 -2.41 -1.93
C GLN A 67 6.82 -2.20 -1.93
N THR A 68 6.05 -3.29 -1.83
CA THR A 68 4.60 -3.25 -1.75
C THR A 68 4.13 -2.65 -0.42
N GLU A 69 4.78 -3.01 0.69
CA GLU A 69 4.51 -2.45 2.02
C GLU A 69 4.87 -0.96 2.08
N ASP A 70 6.04 -0.57 1.57
CA ASP A 70 6.48 0.82 1.48
C ASP A 70 5.49 1.67 0.68
N LEU A 71 5.06 1.16 -0.49
CA LEU A 71 4.08 1.84 -1.32
C LEU A 71 2.75 2.03 -0.59
N ALA A 72 2.29 0.99 0.13
CA ALA A 72 1.07 1.05 0.92
C ALA A 72 1.17 2.10 2.05
N GLU A 73 2.33 2.24 2.69
CA GLU A 73 2.56 3.24 3.73
C GLU A 73 2.53 4.66 3.18
N ILE A 74 3.24 4.92 2.07
CA ILE A 74 3.27 6.23 1.41
C ILE A 74 1.86 6.65 0.99
N ILE A 75 1.11 5.72 0.42
CA ILE A 75 -0.26 5.91 0.01
C ILE A 75 -1.16 6.24 1.21
N GLY A 76 -1.02 5.51 2.32
CA GLY A 76 -1.74 5.77 3.57
C GLY A 76 -1.47 7.18 4.12
N LYS A 77 -0.18 7.56 4.21
CA LYS A 77 0.24 8.91 4.63
C LYS A 77 -0.35 10.00 3.74
N SER A 78 -0.31 9.82 2.43
CA SER A 78 -0.87 10.77 1.47
C SER A 78 -2.38 10.97 1.69
N LYS A 79 -3.13 9.88 1.87
CA LYS A 79 -4.57 9.92 2.18
C LYS A 79 -4.87 10.67 3.48
N ASP A 80 -4.09 10.43 4.53
CA ASP A 80 -4.27 11.10 5.82
C ASP A 80 -3.96 12.60 5.72
N SER A 81 -2.92 13.00 4.97
CA SER A 81 -2.62 14.40 4.70
C SER A 81 -3.76 15.11 3.94
N TYR A 82 -4.35 14.50 2.93
CA TYR A 82 -5.50 15.09 2.23
C TYR A 82 -6.69 15.30 3.18
N ARG A 83 -6.99 14.31 4.03
CA ARG A 83 -8.07 14.42 5.02
C ARG A 83 -7.82 15.50 6.06
N GLU A 84 -6.58 15.68 6.48
CA GLU A 84 -6.20 16.74 7.40
C GLU A 84 -6.42 18.13 6.79
N VAL A 85 -5.98 18.32 5.53
CA VAL A 85 -6.19 19.56 4.78
C VAL A 85 -7.68 19.86 4.61
N ASP A 86 -8.49 18.87 4.23
CA ASP A 86 -9.93 19.03 4.08
C ASP A 86 -10.61 19.44 5.40
N ARG A 87 -10.25 18.79 6.52
CA ARG A 87 -10.77 19.16 7.85
C ARG A 87 -10.37 20.58 8.25
N ALA A 88 -9.10 20.94 8.04
CA ALA A 88 -8.61 22.28 8.36
C ALA A 88 -9.35 23.36 7.54
N LEU A 89 -9.62 23.07 6.26
CA LEU A 89 -10.38 23.94 5.38
C LEU A 89 -11.84 24.07 5.83
N GLU A 90 -12.52 22.95 6.13
CA GLU A 90 -13.90 22.95 6.66
C GLU A 90 -14.00 23.74 7.96
N GLU A 91 -13.05 23.58 8.88
CA GLU A 91 -13.01 24.33 10.13
C GLU A 91 -12.82 25.84 9.90
N ALA A 92 -11.92 26.22 8.99
CA ALA A 92 -11.69 27.61 8.65
C ALA A 92 -12.94 28.26 8.03
N LEU A 93 -13.60 27.55 7.12
CA LEU A 93 -14.87 27.99 6.51
C LEU A 93 -16.00 28.08 7.55
N ARG A 94 -16.08 27.14 8.50
CA ARG A 94 -17.06 27.21 9.60
C ARG A 94 -16.82 28.42 10.49
N LYS A 95 -15.56 28.68 10.88
CA LYS A 95 -15.15 29.83 11.71
C LYS A 95 -15.43 31.16 11.03
N SER A 96 -15.19 31.28 9.71
CA SER A 96 -15.50 32.51 8.97
C SER A 96 -17.01 32.77 8.90
N ARG A 97 -17.81 31.70 8.74
CA ARG A 97 -19.27 31.79 8.69
C ARG A 97 -19.91 32.16 10.03
N THR A 98 -19.32 31.74 11.15
CA THR A 98 -19.79 32.13 12.50
C THR A 98 -19.22 33.47 12.96
N GLY A 99 -18.08 33.92 12.45
CA GLY A 99 -17.52 35.25 12.71
C GLY A 99 -18.16 36.39 11.90
N GLY A 100 -18.78 36.09 10.77
CA GLY A 100 -19.40 37.07 9.87
C GLY A 100 -20.79 37.58 10.30
N THR A 101 -21.44 36.98 11.30
CA THR A 101 -22.80 37.35 11.75
C THR A 101 -22.84 38.39 12.87
N GLY A 102 -21.70 39.00 13.26
CA GLY A 102 -21.61 39.94 14.39
C GLY A 102 -21.35 41.41 14.05
N ALA A 103 -21.13 41.80 12.79
CA ALA A 103 -20.71 43.15 12.43
C ALA A 103 -21.59 43.76 11.34
N GLY A 104 -22.82 44.12 11.70
CA GLY A 104 -23.76 44.78 10.78
C GLY A 104 -24.93 45.48 11.45
N GLY A 105 -24.82 45.84 12.73
CA GLY A 105 -25.87 46.56 13.46
C GLY A 105 -25.27 47.56 14.44
N GLY A 106 -25.22 48.83 14.03
CA GLY A 106 -25.01 49.93 14.96
C GLY A 106 -24.13 51.07 14.46
N ARG A 107 -24.72 51.91 13.60
CA ARG A 107 -24.75 53.39 13.63
C ARG A 107 -24.66 53.99 12.24
#